data_AF-A0A8J3G6Q0-F1
#
_entry.id   AF-A0A8J3G6Q0-F1
#
_cell.length_a   1.000
_cell.length_b   1.000
_cell.length_c   1.000
_cell.angle_alpha   90.00
_cell.angle_beta   90.00
_cell.angle_gamma   90.00
#
_symmetry.space_group_name_H-M   'P 1'
#
loop_
_entity.id
_entity.type
_entity.pdbx_description
1 polymer ?
#
loop_
_entity_poly.entity_id
_entity_poly.type
_entity_poly.pdbx_seq_one_letter_code
_entity_poly.pdbx_strand_id
1 'polypeptide(L)'
;MKNFNTLLRTALALAIALVMFSCGEDETPTTTFTLSVLSLPSQGGTVEPGTSQQAENANVTLTATPAAGWKFVRWEGDASGTNASTSITMTSNKAVVAVFEEESNIVVLSGNLTTRTLTNDRQYLISGQVFIPDGVTVTIQPGTVLYGEKRTRGTLIVDRGGKLIAKGTKENPIVMTSAQEPGERDRGDWGGLVILGRARTNQANPAIEGIEPLRNFGGDDDNDNSGEYEFLRVEYAGIELTPNNETNSITMGGVGRGTKMEHLVVSYGGDDGFEWFGGSVDGKYLVSISTWDDDMDVDFGHSGNIQFGLVVRNPFFADQSQSNAFECDNGPNDNDVQPYTTATFSNITVYGPRDRVNRSISANNVQMIDLRRRTAVSIFNSVFTGFPVGLRFNTASVTEQYRAGRGALENNIMLHPNTPFAAGGGAVLADVEDIWRAKNQTVQVPGVDADWEGFYRGYGLNPENFFARFTLQTYPSNPNFALLPNGTLATGADFSNPKLGDFFDKTVQYIGGFGATDWTDGWVDFNPLNRDYSQR
;
A
#
# COMPACT_ATOMS: atom_id res chain seq x y z
N MET A 1 9.74 -39.53 63.77
CA MET A 1 10.16 -39.00 65.08
C MET A 1 9.01 -38.17 65.66
N LYS A 2 8.49 -38.63 66.81
CA LYS A 2 7.71 -37.95 67.88
C LYS A 2 6.49 -37.10 67.46
N ASN A 3 5.23 -37.49 67.74
CA ASN A 3 4.52 -37.66 69.04
C ASN A 3 4.63 -36.42 69.94
N PHE A 4 3.61 -35.86 70.63
CA PHE A 4 2.28 -36.29 71.06
C PHE A 4 1.60 -35.07 71.78
N ASN A 5 0.25 -35.00 71.78
CA ASN A 5 -0.67 -34.57 72.87
C ASN A 5 -0.41 -33.24 73.66
N THR A 6 -1.41 -32.50 74.19
CA THR A 6 -2.41 -32.95 75.17
C THR A 6 -3.38 -31.79 75.53
N LEU A 7 -4.68 -32.13 75.67
CA LEU A 7 -5.72 -31.70 76.65
C LEU A 7 -5.75 -30.25 77.21
N LEU A 8 -6.86 -29.50 77.10
CA LEU A 8 -8.19 -29.58 77.78
C LEU A 8 -8.27 -28.86 79.16
N ARG A 9 -9.40 -28.16 79.38
CA ARG A 9 -10.06 -27.66 80.62
C ARG A 9 -9.94 -26.14 80.83
N THR A 10 -11.01 -25.38 81.09
CA THR A 10 -12.07 -25.59 82.10
C THR A 10 -13.41 -24.89 81.76
N ALA A 11 -14.50 -25.54 82.17
CA ALA A 11 -15.89 -25.08 82.17
C ALA A 11 -16.40 -24.83 83.60
N LEU A 12 -17.44 -23.99 83.77
CA LEU A 12 -18.49 -24.03 84.83
C LEU A 12 -19.50 -22.89 84.53
N ALA A 13 -20.78 -23.10 84.17
CA ALA A 13 -21.96 -23.65 84.89
C ALA A 13 -22.98 -22.49 85.06
N LEU A 14 -24.32 -22.62 85.11
CA LEU A 14 -25.33 -23.65 84.86
C LEU A 14 -26.69 -22.93 85.13
N ALA A 15 -27.72 -23.12 84.29
CA ALA A 15 -29.18 -22.94 84.55
C ALA A 15 -29.87 -22.65 83.21
N ILE A 16 -30.97 -23.24 82.74
CA ILE A 16 -32.04 -24.09 83.26
C ILE A 16 -32.63 -24.83 82.05
N ALA A 17 -33.02 -26.10 82.22
CA ALA A 17 -33.75 -26.85 81.21
C ALA A 17 -35.27 -26.64 81.38
N LEU A 18 -35.97 -26.37 80.28
CA LEU A 18 -37.36 -26.81 80.10
C LEU A 18 -37.59 -27.17 78.63
N VAL A 19 -37.92 -28.45 78.43
CA VAL A 19 -38.18 -29.09 77.14
C VAL A 19 -39.50 -28.57 76.57
N MET A 20 -39.45 -28.01 75.36
CA MET A 20 -40.59 -27.79 74.48
C MET A 20 -40.20 -28.28 73.08
N PHE A 21 -41.10 -29.06 72.47
CA PHE A 21 -40.97 -29.64 71.13
C PHE A 21 -40.48 -28.62 70.09
N SER A 22 -39.41 -28.96 69.38
CA SER A 22 -39.19 -28.47 68.01
C SER A 22 -39.17 -29.71 67.13
N CYS A 23 -40.21 -29.90 66.34
CA CYS A 23 -40.16 -30.79 65.19
C CYS A 23 -38.91 -30.44 64.38
N GLY A 24 -38.16 -31.46 63.95
CA GLY A 24 -37.26 -31.27 62.82
C GLY A 24 -38.13 -30.89 61.63
N GLU A 25 -37.87 -29.75 61.01
CA GLU A 25 -38.31 -29.56 59.64
C GLU A 25 -37.49 -30.55 58.81
N ASP A 26 -38.17 -31.56 58.26
CA ASP A 26 -37.66 -32.37 57.17
C ASP A 26 -37.20 -31.42 56.07
N GLU A 27 -35.89 -31.35 55.83
CA GLU A 27 -35.38 -30.77 54.58
C GLU A 27 -35.83 -31.70 53.45
N THR A 28 -36.99 -31.41 52.86
CA THR A 28 -37.43 -32.06 51.64
C THR A 28 -36.34 -31.82 50.58
N PRO A 29 -35.75 -32.87 49.98
CA PRO A 29 -34.72 -32.67 48.95
C PRO A 29 -35.33 -31.82 47.83
N THR A 30 -34.77 -30.61 47.65
CA THR A 30 -35.26 -29.70 46.61
C THR A 30 -34.78 -30.24 45.27
N THR A 31 -35.71 -30.58 44.37
CA THR A 31 -35.37 -30.96 43.00
C THR A 31 -34.64 -29.79 42.33
N THR A 32 -33.47 -30.04 41.75
CA THR A 32 -32.69 -29.05 41.01
C THR A 32 -32.44 -29.51 39.59
N PHE A 33 -32.41 -28.56 38.66
CA PHE A 33 -32.03 -28.79 37.27
C PHE A 33 -30.75 -28.00 36.93
N THR A 34 -29.95 -28.56 36.02
CA THR A 34 -28.74 -27.90 35.52
C THR A 34 -29.12 -26.89 34.44
N LEU A 35 -28.66 -25.65 34.59
CA LEU A 35 -28.61 -24.65 33.55
C LEU A 35 -27.20 -24.60 32.97
N SER A 36 -27.04 -24.99 31.70
CA SER A 36 -25.79 -24.87 30.95
C SER A 36 -25.83 -23.62 30.08
N VAL A 37 -24.82 -22.76 30.20
CA VAL A 37 -24.74 -21.48 29.48
C VAL A 37 -23.44 -21.38 28.72
N LEU A 38 -23.53 -21.01 27.44
CA LEU A 38 -22.38 -20.83 26.54
C LEU A 38 -22.46 -19.48 25.82
N SER A 39 -21.28 -18.92 25.51
CA SER A 39 -21.14 -17.77 24.62
C SER A 39 -20.51 -18.24 23.31
N LEU A 40 -21.06 -17.82 22.17
CA LEU A 40 -20.60 -18.23 20.85
C LEU A 40 -20.35 -16.99 19.95
N PRO A 41 -19.11 -16.76 19.49
CA PRO A 41 -17.89 -17.42 19.96
C PRO A 41 -17.57 -17.00 21.41
N SER A 42 -16.75 -17.78 22.13
CA SER A 42 -16.52 -17.59 23.58
C SER A 42 -15.87 -16.25 23.93
N GLN A 43 -15.14 -15.65 23.00
CA GLN A 43 -14.55 -14.32 23.14
C GLN A 43 -15.55 -13.18 22.91
N GLY A 44 -16.74 -13.47 22.37
CA GLY A 44 -17.69 -12.44 21.97
C GLY A 44 -18.44 -11.77 23.13
N GLY A 45 -18.41 -12.36 24.32
CA GLY A 45 -19.04 -11.80 25.51
C GLY A 45 -19.21 -12.81 26.63
N THR A 46 -19.92 -12.39 27.67
CA THR A 46 -20.24 -13.21 28.85
C THR A 46 -21.75 -13.26 29.08
N VAL A 47 -22.21 -14.26 29.84
CA VAL A 47 -23.61 -14.39 30.25
C VAL A 47 -23.70 -14.58 31.76
N GLU A 48 -24.59 -13.83 32.40
CA GLU A 48 -24.89 -13.96 33.83
C GLU A 48 -26.38 -14.27 34.08
N PRO A 49 -26.72 -15.24 34.96
CA PRO A 49 -25.80 -16.14 35.64
C PRO A 49 -25.17 -17.16 34.69
N GLY A 50 -23.92 -17.55 34.98
CA GLY A 50 -23.24 -18.64 34.28
C GLY A 50 -23.83 -20.03 34.58
N THR A 51 -23.19 -21.06 34.04
CA THR A 51 -23.59 -22.47 34.24
C THR A 51 -23.72 -22.81 35.73
N SER A 52 -24.89 -23.28 36.16
CA SER A 52 -25.24 -23.46 37.57
C SER A 52 -26.40 -24.45 37.78
N GLN A 53 -26.61 -24.90 39.02
CA GLN A 53 -27.84 -25.62 39.40
C GLN A 53 -28.90 -24.65 39.90
N GLN A 54 -30.14 -24.91 39.52
CA GLN A 54 -31.29 -24.05 39.79
C GLN A 54 -32.44 -24.89 40.35
N ALA A 55 -33.18 -24.34 41.30
CA ALA A 55 -34.34 -25.02 41.87
C ALA A 55 -35.42 -25.28 40.80
N GLU A 56 -36.16 -26.37 40.95
CA GLU A 56 -37.31 -26.68 40.10
C GLU A 56 -38.32 -25.51 40.11
N ASN A 57 -38.81 -25.16 38.91
CA ASN A 57 -39.70 -24.02 38.64
C ASN A 57 -39.10 -22.63 38.93
N ALA A 58 -37.80 -22.52 39.24
CA ALA A 58 -37.14 -21.22 39.33
C ALA A 58 -37.21 -20.49 37.99
N ASN A 59 -37.50 -19.19 38.03
CA ASN A 59 -37.44 -18.31 36.86
C ASN A 59 -36.10 -17.57 36.89
N VAL A 60 -35.22 -17.91 35.95
CA VAL A 60 -33.84 -17.41 35.87
C VAL A 60 -33.75 -16.38 34.75
N THR A 61 -33.37 -15.15 35.08
CA THR A 61 -33.08 -14.10 34.10
C THR A 61 -31.61 -14.16 33.70
N LEU A 62 -31.36 -14.42 32.43
CA LEU A 62 -30.05 -14.40 31.79
C LEU A 62 -29.81 -13.03 31.17
N THR A 63 -28.58 -12.53 31.31
CA THR A 63 -28.12 -11.26 30.71
C THR A 63 -26.82 -11.50 29.97
N ALA A 64 -26.82 -11.28 28.66
CA ALA A 64 -25.63 -11.30 27.82
C ALA A 64 -24.95 -9.92 27.84
N THR A 65 -23.66 -9.89 28.10
CA THR A 65 -22.81 -8.69 28.05
C THR A 65 -21.76 -8.89 26.96
N PRO A 66 -21.84 -8.16 25.83
CA PRO A 66 -20.84 -8.26 24.77
C PRO A 66 -19.45 -7.81 25.24
N ALA A 67 -18.40 -8.44 24.71
CA ALA A 67 -17.04 -7.94 24.84
C ALA A 67 -16.85 -6.66 23.99
N ALA A 68 -15.78 -5.90 24.24
CA ALA A 68 -15.45 -4.74 23.41
C ALA A 68 -15.25 -5.16 21.94
N GLY A 69 -15.90 -4.47 21.01
CA GLY A 69 -15.89 -4.83 19.58
C GLY A 69 -16.89 -5.91 19.17
N TRP A 70 -17.78 -6.34 20.08
CA TRP A 70 -18.79 -7.35 19.80
C TRP A 70 -20.18 -6.82 20.15
N LYS A 71 -21.20 -7.40 19.55
CA LYS A 71 -22.59 -7.19 19.93
C LYS A 71 -23.32 -8.51 20.12
N PHE A 72 -24.27 -8.51 21.04
CA PHE A 72 -25.18 -9.64 21.25
C PHE A 72 -26.20 -9.68 20.11
N VAL A 73 -26.38 -10.86 19.52
CA VAL A 73 -27.27 -11.07 18.37
C VAL A 73 -28.57 -11.71 18.81
N ARG A 74 -28.48 -12.86 19.50
CA ARG A 74 -29.65 -13.66 19.88
C ARG A 74 -29.32 -14.72 20.92
N TRP A 75 -30.38 -15.24 21.54
CA TRP A 75 -30.35 -16.47 22.31
C TRP A 75 -30.70 -17.68 21.43
N GLU A 76 -30.06 -18.82 21.70
CA GLU A 76 -30.38 -20.13 21.13
C GLU A 76 -30.49 -21.21 22.21
N GLY A 77 -30.95 -22.41 21.82
CA GLY A 77 -31.19 -23.53 22.71
C GLY A 77 -32.56 -23.43 23.38
N ASP A 78 -32.58 -23.50 24.70
CA ASP A 78 -33.78 -23.40 25.52
C ASP A 78 -34.26 -21.95 25.78
N ALA A 79 -33.53 -20.95 25.27
CA ALA A 79 -33.96 -19.55 25.24
C ALA A 79 -34.02 -19.04 23.80
N SER A 80 -34.73 -17.92 23.60
CA SER A 80 -34.83 -17.28 22.29
C SER A 80 -35.01 -15.76 22.45
N GLY A 81 -34.91 -15.05 21.32
CA GLY A 81 -35.07 -13.60 21.25
C GLY A 81 -33.76 -12.86 21.08
N THR A 82 -33.89 -11.57 20.76
CA THR A 82 -32.77 -10.67 20.42
C THR A 82 -32.49 -9.63 21.51
N ASN A 83 -33.26 -9.64 22.60
CA ASN A 83 -32.98 -8.80 23.76
C ASN A 83 -31.80 -9.40 24.55
N ALA A 84 -30.84 -8.55 24.93
CA ALA A 84 -29.68 -8.97 25.72
C ALA A 84 -30.04 -9.55 27.09
N SER A 85 -31.30 -9.39 27.55
CA SER A 85 -31.84 -10.10 28.71
C SER A 85 -33.04 -10.96 28.30
N THR A 86 -33.10 -12.19 28.83
CA THR A 86 -34.21 -13.15 28.64
C THR A 86 -34.42 -13.95 29.92
N SER A 87 -35.60 -14.54 30.09
CA SER A 87 -35.94 -15.34 31.26
C SER A 87 -36.35 -16.75 30.87
N ILE A 88 -35.88 -17.74 31.63
CA ILE A 88 -36.21 -19.16 31.44
C ILE A 88 -36.75 -19.76 32.74
N THR A 89 -37.74 -20.65 32.64
CA THR A 89 -38.25 -21.42 33.78
C THR A 89 -37.61 -22.80 33.82
N MET A 90 -37.04 -23.18 34.97
CA MET A 90 -36.29 -24.42 35.18
C MET A 90 -37.22 -25.61 35.48
N THR A 91 -37.88 -26.13 34.44
CA THR A 91 -38.74 -27.34 34.51
C THR A 91 -38.02 -28.63 34.11
N SER A 92 -36.80 -28.52 33.59
CA SER A 92 -35.90 -29.60 33.21
C SER A 92 -34.46 -29.06 33.20
N ASN A 93 -33.46 -29.91 32.93
CA ASN A 93 -32.15 -29.39 32.52
C ASN A 93 -32.33 -28.51 31.28
N LYS A 94 -31.62 -27.38 31.24
CA LYS A 94 -31.70 -26.36 30.19
C LYS A 94 -30.32 -26.04 29.64
N ALA A 95 -30.21 -25.81 28.34
CA ALA A 95 -29.00 -25.35 27.67
C ALA A 95 -29.28 -24.09 26.86
N VAL A 96 -28.59 -23.01 27.17
CA VAL A 96 -28.75 -21.71 26.51
C VAL A 96 -27.43 -21.26 25.91
N VAL A 97 -27.48 -20.74 24.69
CA VAL A 97 -26.33 -20.14 24.00
C VAL A 97 -26.62 -18.67 23.72
N ALA A 98 -25.74 -17.78 24.18
CA ALA A 98 -25.71 -16.39 23.73
C ALA A 98 -24.83 -16.33 22.47
N VAL A 99 -25.41 -15.89 21.36
CA VAL A 99 -24.69 -15.68 20.11
C VAL A 99 -24.26 -14.22 20.03
N PHE A 100 -22.96 -14.00 19.84
CA PHE A 100 -22.34 -12.71 19.62
C PHE A 100 -21.79 -12.66 18.21
N GLU A 101 -21.75 -11.46 17.63
CA GLU A 101 -21.03 -11.19 16.40
C GLU A 101 -20.10 -9.99 16.60
N GLU A 102 -18.98 -10.02 15.89
CA GLU A 102 -18.04 -8.91 15.88
C GLU A 102 -18.73 -7.71 15.23
N GLU A 103 -18.67 -6.56 15.89
CA GLU A 103 -19.23 -5.33 15.37
C GLU A 103 -18.25 -4.78 14.33
N SER A 104 -18.66 -4.77 13.06
CA SER A 104 -17.84 -4.20 11.99
C SER A 104 -17.49 -2.75 12.31
N ASN A 105 -16.21 -2.46 12.50
CA ASN A 105 -15.66 -1.13 12.74
C ASN A 105 -15.41 -0.36 11.43
N ILE A 106 -15.89 -0.89 10.29
CA ILE A 106 -15.71 -0.30 8.97
C ILE A 106 -16.70 0.84 8.76
N VAL A 107 -16.18 2.03 8.51
CA VAL A 107 -16.93 3.22 8.11
C VAL A 107 -16.92 3.33 6.59
N VAL A 108 -18.09 3.28 5.96
CA VAL A 108 -18.21 3.43 4.50
C VAL A 108 -18.05 4.90 4.11
N LEU A 109 -17.12 5.17 3.20
CA LEU A 109 -16.93 6.43 2.52
C LEU A 109 -17.57 6.32 1.12
N SER A 110 -18.44 7.26 0.78
CA SER A 110 -19.13 7.31 -0.50
C SER A 110 -19.46 8.74 -0.91
N GLY A 111 -19.51 9.00 -2.22
CA GLY A 111 -19.88 10.30 -2.78
C GLY A 111 -18.95 11.44 -2.34
N ASN A 112 -19.51 12.63 -2.17
CA ASN A 112 -18.74 13.80 -1.76
C ASN A 112 -18.50 13.80 -0.25
N LEU A 113 -17.23 13.79 0.14
CA LEU A 113 -16.82 13.96 1.52
C LEU A 113 -16.93 15.42 1.95
N THR A 114 -17.01 15.59 3.26
CA THR A 114 -16.91 16.88 3.96
C THR A 114 -15.65 16.89 4.81
N THR A 115 -15.20 18.07 5.22
CA THR A 115 -13.99 18.22 6.04
C THR A 115 -14.11 17.35 7.29
N ARG A 116 -13.17 16.41 7.44
CA ARG A 116 -13.21 15.39 8.49
C ARG A 116 -11.84 14.80 8.76
N THR A 117 -11.73 14.11 9.90
CA THR A 117 -10.61 13.25 10.22
C THR A 117 -11.05 11.79 10.18
N LEU A 118 -10.28 10.96 9.47
CA LEU A 118 -10.37 9.50 9.52
C LEU A 118 -9.40 9.05 10.61
N THR A 119 -9.92 8.42 11.66
CA THR A 119 -9.18 8.04 12.86
C THR A 119 -8.64 6.62 12.76
N ASN A 120 -7.66 6.26 13.59
CA ASN A 120 -7.03 4.93 13.54
C ASN A 120 -7.69 3.89 14.47
N ASP A 121 -8.79 4.23 15.14
CA ASP A 121 -9.65 3.29 15.88
C ASP A 121 -10.75 2.66 15.00
N ARG A 122 -10.77 3.03 13.71
CA ARG A 122 -11.73 2.59 12.71
C ARG A 122 -11.01 2.20 11.44
N GLN A 123 -11.67 1.32 10.70
CA GLN A 123 -11.31 1.01 9.33
C GLN A 123 -12.30 1.72 8.41
N TYR A 124 -11.89 1.95 7.16
CA TYR A 124 -12.75 2.66 6.20
C TYR A 124 -12.89 1.83 4.93
N LEU A 125 -14.08 1.88 4.31
CA LEU A 125 -14.32 1.27 3.01
C LEU A 125 -14.64 2.38 2.00
N ILE A 126 -13.80 2.52 0.98
CA ILE A 126 -14.03 3.39 -0.18
C ILE A 126 -14.98 2.63 -1.11
N SER A 127 -16.24 3.06 -1.16
CA SER A 127 -17.31 2.44 -1.93
C SER A 127 -17.76 3.40 -3.04
N GLY A 128 -17.56 3.00 -4.29
CA GLY A 128 -17.76 3.83 -5.48
C GLY A 128 -16.69 4.92 -5.60
N GLN A 129 -16.97 5.94 -6.41
CA GLN A 129 -16.10 7.10 -6.53
C GLN A 129 -16.37 8.05 -5.35
N VAL A 130 -15.32 8.31 -4.56
CA VAL A 130 -15.36 9.11 -3.35
C VAL A 130 -14.56 10.38 -3.56
N PHE A 131 -15.20 11.53 -3.43
CA PHE A 131 -14.60 12.82 -3.79
C PHE A 131 -14.24 13.62 -2.55
N ILE A 132 -13.10 14.31 -2.60
CA ILE A 132 -12.72 15.40 -1.70
C ILE A 132 -12.83 16.69 -2.51
N PRO A 133 -13.97 17.41 -2.44
CA PRO A 133 -14.24 18.56 -3.29
C PRO A 133 -13.39 19.80 -2.97
N ASP A 134 -13.48 20.83 -3.83
CA ASP A 134 -12.87 22.14 -3.62
C ASP A 134 -13.22 22.72 -2.22
N GLY A 135 -12.21 23.17 -1.50
CA GLY A 135 -12.35 23.72 -0.14
C GLY A 135 -12.55 22.67 0.97
N VAL A 136 -12.59 21.38 0.63
CA VAL A 136 -12.70 20.27 1.61
C VAL A 136 -11.32 19.74 1.95
N THR A 137 -11.07 19.46 3.23
CA THR A 137 -9.86 18.79 3.70
C THR A 137 -10.20 17.51 4.46
N VAL A 138 -9.69 16.38 3.99
CA VAL A 138 -9.75 15.12 4.73
C VAL A 138 -8.38 14.85 5.32
N THR A 139 -8.33 14.57 6.62
CA THR A 139 -7.09 14.17 7.31
C THR A 139 -7.20 12.70 7.70
N ILE A 140 -6.14 11.92 7.49
CA ILE A 140 -6.06 10.51 7.87
C ILE A 140 -5.00 10.39 8.97
N GLN A 141 -5.38 9.80 10.11
CA GLN A 141 -4.43 9.55 11.19
C GLN A 141 -3.40 8.46 10.82
N PRO A 142 -2.18 8.52 11.36
CA PRO A 142 -1.21 7.44 11.22
C PRO A 142 -1.78 6.08 11.65
N GLY A 143 -1.48 5.03 10.87
CA GLY A 143 -1.92 3.66 11.12
C GLY A 143 -3.32 3.30 10.59
N THR A 144 -4.12 4.28 10.14
CA THR A 144 -5.45 4.01 9.58
C THR A 144 -5.38 3.16 8.31
N VAL A 145 -6.33 2.22 8.18
CA VAL A 145 -6.51 1.36 7.00
C VAL A 145 -7.77 1.77 6.25
N LEU A 146 -7.62 1.95 4.94
CA LEU A 146 -8.70 2.19 3.99
C LEU A 146 -8.74 1.05 2.98
N TYR A 147 -9.90 0.44 2.82
CA TYR A 147 -10.14 -0.64 1.88
C TYR A 147 -10.86 -0.11 0.64
N GLY A 148 -10.39 -0.41 -0.55
CA GLY A 148 -11.09 -0.16 -1.82
C GLY A 148 -12.03 -1.30 -2.17
N GLU A 149 -13.33 -1.01 -2.35
CA GLU A 149 -14.31 -2.04 -2.70
C GLU A 149 -14.29 -2.37 -4.21
N LYS A 150 -13.87 -3.60 -4.55
CA LYS A 150 -13.82 -4.08 -5.94
C LYS A 150 -15.14 -3.98 -6.69
N ARG A 151 -16.23 -4.40 -6.06
CA ARG A 151 -17.56 -4.46 -6.67
C ARG A 151 -18.04 -3.11 -7.18
N THR A 152 -17.70 -2.03 -6.50
CA THR A 152 -18.09 -0.65 -6.87
C THR A 152 -16.96 0.11 -7.52
N ARG A 153 -15.81 -0.54 -7.77
CA ARG A 153 -14.59 0.10 -8.28
C ARG A 153 -14.19 1.28 -7.40
N GLY A 154 -14.13 1.04 -6.09
CA GLY A 154 -13.84 2.05 -5.07
C GLY A 154 -12.64 2.91 -5.48
N THR A 155 -12.79 4.22 -5.55
CA THR A 155 -11.74 5.16 -5.98
C THR A 155 -11.78 6.38 -5.08
N LEU A 156 -10.64 6.86 -4.60
CA LEU A 156 -10.55 8.09 -3.81
C LEU A 156 -9.99 9.21 -4.70
N ILE A 157 -10.78 10.27 -4.89
CA ILE A 157 -10.47 11.39 -5.78
C ILE A 157 -10.34 12.67 -4.96
N VAL A 158 -9.18 13.32 -5.06
CA VAL A 158 -8.97 14.69 -4.62
C VAL A 158 -9.24 15.61 -5.80
N ASP A 159 -10.37 16.32 -5.78
CA ASP A 159 -10.70 17.30 -6.82
C ASP A 159 -9.79 18.53 -6.70
N ARG A 160 -9.68 19.32 -7.77
CA ARG A 160 -8.95 20.60 -7.73
C ARG A 160 -9.41 21.46 -6.55
N GLY A 161 -8.48 21.76 -5.65
CA GLY A 161 -8.69 22.56 -4.44
C GLY A 161 -9.24 21.81 -3.23
N GLY A 162 -9.55 20.53 -3.38
CA GLY A 162 -9.62 19.61 -2.26
C GLY A 162 -8.23 19.29 -1.73
N LYS A 163 -8.16 18.79 -0.49
CA LYS A 163 -6.90 18.39 0.14
C LYS A 163 -7.02 17.07 0.87
N LEU A 164 -6.04 16.19 0.68
CA LEU A 164 -5.85 15.00 1.50
C LEU A 164 -4.58 15.14 2.34
N ILE A 165 -4.72 15.08 3.66
CA ILE A 165 -3.61 15.05 4.60
C ILE A 165 -3.47 13.60 5.09
N ALA A 166 -2.69 12.80 4.36
CA ALA A 166 -2.37 11.41 4.65
C ALA A 166 -0.92 11.30 5.14
N LYS A 167 -0.70 11.66 6.41
CA LYS A 167 0.63 11.69 7.03
C LYS A 167 0.77 10.54 8.03
N GLY A 168 1.12 9.37 7.51
CA GLY A 168 1.56 8.24 8.31
C GLY A 168 2.90 8.50 8.98
N THR A 169 3.40 7.47 9.64
CA THR A 169 4.76 7.43 10.20
C THR A 169 5.42 6.14 9.78
N LYS A 170 6.75 6.04 9.90
CA LYS A 170 7.48 4.80 9.67
C LYS A 170 6.89 3.63 10.48
N GLU A 171 6.57 3.87 11.75
CA GLU A 171 6.03 2.86 12.66
C GLU A 171 4.55 2.57 12.40
N ASN A 172 3.79 3.58 11.95
CA ASN A 172 2.36 3.48 11.68
C ASN A 172 2.04 4.08 10.31
N PRO A 173 2.38 3.38 9.20
CA PRO A 173 2.06 3.86 7.87
C PRO A 173 0.55 3.79 7.63
N ILE A 174 0.02 4.72 6.84
CA ILE A 174 -1.34 4.63 6.33
C ILE A 174 -1.36 3.61 5.19
N VAL A 175 -2.39 2.76 5.17
CA VAL A 175 -2.55 1.73 4.14
C VAL A 175 -3.88 1.92 3.42
N MET A 176 -3.83 2.08 2.11
CA MET A 176 -4.97 1.99 1.21
C MET A 176 -4.81 0.72 0.38
N THR A 177 -5.72 -0.25 0.52
CA THR A 177 -5.54 -1.61 -0.03
C THR A 177 -6.85 -2.23 -0.49
N SER A 178 -6.78 -3.40 -1.12
CA SER A 178 -7.94 -4.16 -1.58
C SER A 178 -8.84 -4.62 -0.42
N ALA A 179 -10.16 -4.51 -0.60
CA ALA A 179 -11.15 -5.11 0.29
C ALA A 179 -11.29 -6.64 0.15
N GLN A 180 -10.55 -7.29 -0.75
CA GLN A 180 -10.51 -8.75 -0.82
C GLN A 180 -9.77 -9.34 0.39
N GLU A 181 -10.16 -10.56 0.75
CA GLU A 181 -9.58 -11.30 1.87
C GLU A 181 -8.06 -11.53 1.68
N PRO A 182 -7.29 -11.63 2.77
CA PRO A 182 -5.89 -12.03 2.69
C PRO A 182 -5.72 -13.33 1.88
N GLY A 183 -4.84 -13.31 0.89
CA GLY A 183 -4.61 -14.41 -0.04
C GLY A 183 -5.46 -14.39 -1.32
N GLU A 184 -6.52 -13.56 -1.36
CA GLU A 184 -7.43 -13.44 -2.51
C GLU A 184 -7.29 -12.11 -3.27
N ARG A 185 -6.38 -11.23 -2.83
CA ARG A 185 -6.12 -9.94 -3.47
C ARG A 185 -5.42 -10.11 -4.81
N ASP A 186 -5.79 -9.30 -5.79
CA ASP A 186 -5.12 -9.23 -7.09
C ASP A 186 -4.97 -7.79 -7.55
N ARG A 187 -4.12 -7.60 -8.57
CA ARG A 187 -3.91 -6.30 -9.22
C ARG A 187 -5.25 -5.77 -9.75
N GLY A 188 -5.48 -4.45 -9.60
CA GLY A 188 -6.72 -3.83 -10.06
C GLY A 188 -7.96 -4.27 -9.27
N ASP A 189 -7.82 -4.45 -7.97
CA ASP A 189 -8.96 -4.73 -7.08
C ASP A 189 -9.78 -3.47 -6.75
N TRP A 190 -9.25 -2.27 -6.96
CA TRP A 190 -9.95 -1.00 -6.76
C TRP A 190 -9.28 0.11 -7.58
N GLY A 191 -9.90 1.30 -7.70
CA GLY A 191 -9.45 2.38 -8.60
C GLY A 191 -8.34 3.28 -8.07
N GLY A 192 -7.78 2.99 -6.90
CA GLY A 192 -6.62 3.74 -6.40
C GLY A 192 -6.92 5.18 -5.96
N LEU A 193 -5.85 5.97 -5.94
CA LEU A 193 -5.83 7.34 -5.45
C LEU A 193 -5.60 8.31 -6.62
N VAL A 194 -6.60 9.14 -6.90
CA VAL A 194 -6.56 10.15 -7.96
C VAL A 194 -6.43 11.53 -7.32
N ILE A 195 -5.45 12.32 -7.76
CA ILE A 195 -5.13 13.64 -7.21
C ILE A 195 -5.10 14.65 -8.33
N LEU A 196 -6.03 15.61 -8.31
CA LEU A 196 -6.20 16.62 -9.35
C LEU A 196 -5.83 18.00 -8.80
N GLY A 197 -4.79 18.61 -9.34
CA GLY A 197 -4.31 19.93 -8.95
C GLY A 197 -4.57 21.01 -10.01
N ARG A 198 -4.04 22.20 -9.73
CA ARG A 198 -4.14 23.40 -10.58
C ARG A 198 -2.83 23.82 -11.25
N ALA A 199 -1.80 22.98 -11.22
CA ALA A 199 -0.52 23.24 -11.89
C ALA A 199 -0.63 23.10 -13.40
N ARG A 200 0.35 23.65 -14.12
CA ARG A 200 0.33 23.68 -15.58
C ARG A 200 0.41 22.28 -16.18
N THR A 201 -0.37 22.08 -17.24
CA THR A 201 -0.28 20.94 -18.16
C THR A 201 -0.10 21.50 -19.56
N ASN A 202 0.38 20.67 -20.48
CA ASN A 202 0.43 21.04 -21.89
C ASN A 202 -0.85 20.66 -22.67
N GLN A 203 -1.83 20.08 -21.99
CA GLN A 203 -3.17 19.82 -22.52
C GLN A 203 -4.12 20.98 -22.19
N ALA A 204 -5.07 21.26 -23.10
CA ALA A 204 -6.08 22.29 -22.91
C ALA A 204 -7.28 21.75 -22.11
N ASN A 205 -7.39 22.17 -20.83
CA ASN A 205 -8.46 21.75 -19.90
C ASN A 205 -8.68 20.22 -19.90
N PRO A 206 -7.64 19.44 -19.59
CA PRO A 206 -7.73 17.99 -19.61
C PRO A 206 -8.68 17.47 -18.53
N ALA A 207 -9.34 16.37 -18.85
CA ALA A 207 -10.14 15.59 -17.91
C ALA A 207 -9.42 14.30 -17.58
N ILE A 208 -9.50 13.86 -16.34
CA ILE A 208 -9.01 12.53 -15.98
C ILE A 208 -9.99 11.47 -16.47
N GLU A 209 -9.46 10.37 -16.99
CA GLU A 209 -10.26 9.28 -17.53
C GLU A 209 -10.96 8.45 -16.44
N GLY A 210 -12.01 7.72 -16.83
CA GLY A 210 -12.74 6.79 -15.95
C GLY A 210 -13.61 7.39 -14.84
N ILE A 211 -13.48 8.69 -14.53
CA ILE A 211 -14.20 9.36 -13.44
C ILE A 211 -15.53 9.98 -13.91
N GLU A 212 -16.62 9.72 -13.16
CA GLU A 212 -17.97 10.23 -13.40
C GLU A 212 -18.57 10.84 -12.10
N PRO A 213 -18.98 12.13 -12.08
CA PRO A 213 -18.93 13.05 -13.20
C PRO A 213 -17.52 13.40 -13.65
N LEU A 214 -17.37 13.82 -14.90
CA LEU A 214 -16.09 14.25 -15.47
C LEU A 214 -15.37 15.24 -14.53
N ARG A 215 -14.08 15.00 -14.29
CA ARG A 215 -13.23 15.85 -13.45
C ARG A 215 -12.05 16.39 -14.25
N ASN A 216 -11.93 17.72 -14.28
CA ASN A 216 -10.82 18.39 -14.93
C ASN A 216 -9.66 18.58 -13.97
N PHE A 217 -8.44 18.55 -14.51
CA PHE A 217 -7.21 18.90 -13.81
C PHE A 217 -6.43 19.98 -14.55
N GLY A 218 -5.38 20.48 -13.90
CA GLY A 218 -4.51 21.50 -14.45
C GLY A 218 -5.04 22.92 -14.27
N GLY A 219 -4.16 23.89 -14.54
CA GLY A 219 -4.39 25.32 -14.37
C GLY A 219 -3.11 26.12 -14.64
N ASP A 220 -2.95 27.24 -13.94
CA ASP A 220 -1.80 28.15 -14.05
C ASP A 220 -0.99 28.28 -12.74
N ASP A 221 -1.34 27.51 -11.70
CA ASP A 221 -0.70 27.58 -10.38
C ASP A 221 0.20 26.36 -10.12
N ASP A 222 1.45 26.45 -10.55
CA ASP A 222 2.45 25.42 -10.26
C ASP A 222 2.74 25.24 -8.77
N ASN A 223 2.34 26.17 -7.92
CA ASN A 223 2.51 26.08 -6.47
C ASN A 223 1.25 25.59 -5.75
N ASP A 224 0.23 25.14 -6.50
CA ASP A 224 -0.98 24.53 -5.93
C ASP A 224 -0.64 23.39 -4.96
N ASN A 225 -1.48 23.22 -3.96
CA ASN A 225 -1.29 22.25 -2.88
C ASN A 225 -2.55 21.40 -2.72
N SER A 226 -2.42 20.13 -3.13
CA SER A 226 -3.46 19.10 -3.04
C SER A 226 -3.38 18.28 -1.75
N GLY A 227 -2.47 18.62 -0.84
CA GLY A 227 -2.31 17.98 0.47
C GLY A 227 -0.89 17.54 0.81
N GLU A 228 -0.81 16.57 1.71
CA GLU A 228 0.43 15.98 2.20
C GLU A 228 0.29 14.46 2.27
N TYR A 229 1.22 13.75 1.62
CA TYR A 229 1.26 12.31 1.51
C TYR A 229 2.61 11.84 2.03
N GLU A 230 2.60 11.15 3.17
CA GLU A 230 3.81 10.72 3.86
C GLU A 230 3.62 9.36 4.54
N PHE A 231 4.53 8.41 4.31
CA PHE A 231 4.41 7.02 4.80
C PHE A 231 3.04 6.41 4.46
N LEU A 232 2.73 6.43 3.16
CA LEU A 232 1.48 5.96 2.60
C LEU A 232 1.76 4.78 1.65
N ARG A 233 0.99 3.72 1.83
CA ARG A 233 0.99 2.54 0.95
C ARG A 233 -0.33 2.48 0.19
N VAL A 234 -0.25 2.37 -1.12
CA VAL A 234 -1.37 2.14 -2.01
C VAL A 234 -1.16 0.79 -2.70
N GLU A 235 -2.03 -0.17 -2.42
CA GLU A 235 -1.84 -1.58 -2.76
C GLU A 235 -3.02 -2.08 -3.59
N TYR A 236 -2.76 -2.90 -4.61
CA TYR A 236 -3.81 -3.58 -5.39
C TYR A 236 -4.78 -2.63 -6.11
N ALA A 237 -4.36 -1.39 -6.35
CA ALA A 237 -5.14 -0.35 -7.01
C ALA A 237 -5.11 -0.51 -8.55
N GLY A 238 -5.70 0.44 -9.27
CA GLY A 238 -5.73 0.54 -10.72
C GLY A 238 -6.68 -0.42 -11.44
N ILE A 239 -7.97 -0.37 -11.11
CA ILE A 239 -9.02 -1.12 -11.83
C ILE A 239 -9.53 -0.34 -13.04
N GLU A 240 -9.85 -1.05 -14.12
CA GLU A 240 -10.57 -0.51 -15.28
C GLU A 240 -11.94 0.07 -14.87
N LEU A 241 -12.09 1.40 -14.93
CA LEU A 241 -13.30 2.11 -14.52
C LEU A 241 -14.36 2.12 -15.63
N THR A 242 -13.94 2.16 -16.88
CA THR A 242 -14.74 1.91 -18.10
C THR A 242 -13.81 1.33 -19.18
N PRO A 243 -14.31 0.75 -20.29
CA PRO A 243 -13.45 0.08 -21.28
C PRO A 243 -12.25 0.90 -21.75
N ASN A 244 -11.03 0.45 -21.46
CA ASN A 244 -9.73 1.13 -21.71
C ASN A 244 -9.60 2.51 -21.04
N ASN A 245 -10.21 2.69 -19.87
CA ASN A 245 -9.99 3.86 -19.01
C ASN A 245 -9.79 3.35 -17.59
N GLU A 246 -8.59 2.84 -17.37
CA GLU A 246 -8.05 2.46 -16.10
C GLU A 246 -7.66 3.70 -15.29
N THR A 247 -7.43 3.50 -14.01
CA THR A 247 -6.77 4.48 -13.16
C THR A 247 -5.52 3.79 -12.64
N ASN A 248 -4.62 4.53 -12.02
CA ASN A 248 -3.33 3.97 -11.60
C ASN A 248 -3.37 3.62 -10.13
N SER A 249 -2.23 3.19 -9.60
CA SER A 249 -2.09 3.14 -8.14
C SER A 249 -2.19 4.55 -7.56
N ILE A 250 -1.34 5.47 -8.04
CA ILE A 250 -1.45 6.91 -7.75
C ILE A 250 -1.44 7.69 -9.07
N THR A 251 -2.60 8.28 -9.38
CA THR A 251 -2.81 9.13 -10.55
C THR A 251 -2.70 10.60 -10.17
N MET A 252 -1.80 11.35 -10.82
CA MET A 252 -1.52 12.76 -10.50
C MET A 252 -1.77 13.66 -11.71
N GLY A 253 -2.95 14.28 -11.76
CA GLY A 253 -3.30 15.26 -12.78
C GLY A 253 -2.97 16.69 -12.36
N GLY A 254 -1.98 17.32 -13.00
CA GLY A 254 -1.69 18.74 -12.78
C GLY A 254 -1.39 19.10 -11.32
N VAL A 255 -0.75 18.20 -10.55
CA VAL A 255 -0.44 18.43 -9.13
C VAL A 255 0.71 19.42 -8.99
N GLY A 256 0.54 20.42 -8.12
CA GLY A 256 1.53 21.49 -7.90
C GLY A 256 2.60 21.14 -6.85
N ARG A 257 3.73 21.84 -6.92
CA ARG A 257 4.89 21.69 -6.01
C ARG A 257 4.62 22.09 -4.56
N GLY A 258 3.47 22.70 -4.29
CA GLY A 258 3.00 22.93 -2.92
C GLY A 258 2.54 21.65 -2.23
N THR A 259 2.31 20.57 -2.98
CA THR A 259 1.91 19.25 -2.47
C THR A 259 3.12 18.45 -2.00
N LYS A 260 3.06 17.85 -0.81
CA LYS A 260 4.14 17.01 -0.29
C LYS A 260 3.93 15.55 -0.67
N MET A 261 4.90 14.92 -1.34
CA MET A 261 4.89 13.49 -1.71
C MET A 261 6.18 12.81 -1.24
N GLU A 262 6.17 12.20 -0.05
CA GLU A 262 7.36 11.55 0.50
C GLU A 262 7.05 10.16 1.05
N HIS A 263 7.96 9.19 0.91
CA HIS A 263 7.76 7.83 1.45
C HIS A 263 6.42 7.23 1.00
N LEU A 264 6.30 7.04 -0.31
CA LEU A 264 5.11 6.45 -0.93
C LEU A 264 5.45 5.09 -1.53
N VAL A 265 4.55 4.13 -1.32
CA VAL A 265 4.62 2.81 -1.95
C VAL A 265 3.38 2.62 -2.80
N VAL A 266 3.60 2.17 -4.03
CA VAL A 266 2.59 1.51 -4.85
C VAL A 266 2.98 0.06 -5.02
N SER A 267 2.04 -0.86 -4.84
CA SER A 267 2.34 -2.28 -5.02
C SER A 267 1.18 -3.02 -5.64
N TYR A 268 1.51 -3.92 -6.58
CA TYR A 268 0.54 -4.78 -7.26
C TYR A 268 -0.61 -3.96 -7.87
N GLY A 269 -0.31 -2.81 -8.48
CA GLY A 269 -1.29 -2.06 -9.28
C GLY A 269 -1.76 -2.85 -10.51
N GLY A 270 -2.99 -2.64 -10.95
CA GLY A 270 -3.60 -3.18 -12.17
C GLY A 270 -3.26 -2.40 -13.44
N ASP A 271 -2.61 -1.26 -13.26
CA ASP A 271 -2.10 -0.38 -14.30
C ASP A 271 -0.77 0.22 -13.79
N ASP A 272 -0.46 1.46 -14.12
CA ASP A 272 0.75 2.15 -13.67
C ASP A 272 0.88 2.27 -12.14
N GLY A 273 2.13 2.35 -11.71
CA GLY A 273 2.48 2.67 -10.33
C GLY A 273 2.21 4.13 -10.01
N PHE A 274 3.11 4.99 -10.45
CA PHE A 274 2.96 6.44 -10.37
C PHE A 274 2.81 7.00 -11.77
N GLU A 275 1.70 7.69 -12.03
CA GLU A 275 1.50 8.38 -13.30
C GLU A 275 1.27 9.87 -13.07
N TRP A 276 2.09 10.69 -13.72
CA TRP A 276 1.98 12.14 -13.72
C TRP A 276 1.44 12.66 -15.04
N PHE A 277 0.18 13.10 -15.03
CA PHE A 277 -0.38 13.91 -16.11
C PHE A 277 -0.09 15.39 -15.88
N GLY A 278 1.10 15.83 -16.27
CA GLY A 278 1.53 17.21 -16.16
C GLY A 278 1.83 17.64 -14.71
N GLY A 279 1.75 18.94 -14.46
CA GLY A 279 2.04 19.52 -13.15
C GLY A 279 3.53 19.63 -12.82
N SER A 280 3.81 19.93 -11.56
CA SER A 280 5.17 20.24 -11.09
C SER A 280 5.48 19.72 -9.69
N VAL A 281 4.66 18.79 -9.18
CA VAL A 281 4.86 18.17 -7.87
C VAL A 281 6.22 17.48 -7.78
N ASP A 282 6.94 17.75 -6.69
CA ASP A 282 8.21 17.11 -6.38
C ASP A 282 7.97 15.90 -5.45
N GLY A 283 8.87 14.93 -5.39
CA GLY A 283 8.72 13.77 -4.51
C GLY A 283 10.02 13.08 -4.07
N LYS A 284 10.02 12.50 -2.86
CA LYS A 284 11.17 11.72 -2.35
C LYS A 284 10.77 10.35 -1.80
N TYR A 285 11.63 9.35 -1.96
CA TYR A 285 11.41 8.00 -1.43
C TYR A 285 10.14 7.35 -2.00
N LEU A 286 10.12 7.16 -3.31
CA LEU A 286 9.03 6.53 -4.04
C LEU A 286 9.36 5.07 -4.38
N VAL A 287 8.44 4.15 -4.12
CA VAL A 287 8.64 2.71 -4.33
C VAL A 287 7.51 2.16 -5.20
N SER A 288 7.86 1.55 -6.34
CA SER A 288 6.93 0.76 -7.16
C SER A 288 7.29 -0.73 -7.10
N ILE A 289 6.29 -1.56 -6.80
CA ILE A 289 6.46 -3.01 -6.64
C ILE A 289 5.44 -3.73 -7.50
N SER A 290 5.91 -4.39 -8.55
CA SER A 290 5.12 -5.38 -9.30
C SER A 290 3.76 -4.87 -9.81
N THR A 291 3.71 -3.62 -10.28
CA THR A 291 2.54 -3.07 -11.00
C THR A 291 2.36 -3.79 -12.33
N TRP A 292 1.14 -3.79 -12.87
CA TRP A 292 0.82 -4.53 -14.08
C TRP A 292 1.44 -3.84 -15.29
N ASP A 293 1.23 -2.53 -15.44
CA ASP A 293 1.83 -1.75 -16.52
C ASP A 293 3.12 -1.04 -16.12
N ASP A 294 3.29 0.27 -16.24
CA ASP A 294 4.55 0.96 -15.98
C ASP A 294 4.78 1.28 -14.49
N ASP A 295 6.03 1.55 -14.10
CA ASP A 295 6.34 1.92 -12.71
C ASP A 295 6.26 3.43 -12.50
N MET A 296 6.86 4.17 -13.43
CA MET A 296 6.97 5.62 -13.43
C MET A 296 6.57 6.13 -14.83
N ASP A 297 5.31 6.52 -14.99
CA ASP A 297 4.83 7.16 -16.22
C ASP A 297 4.75 8.68 -16.02
N VAL A 298 5.39 9.43 -16.92
CA VAL A 298 5.29 10.89 -16.95
C VAL A 298 4.82 11.39 -18.30
N ASP A 299 3.75 12.17 -18.28
CA ASP A 299 3.18 12.80 -19.48
C ASP A 299 2.76 14.27 -19.22
N PHE A 300 2.17 14.87 -20.24
CA PHE A 300 1.43 16.13 -20.27
C PHE A 300 2.17 17.35 -19.73
N GLY A 301 3.50 17.36 -19.88
CA GLY A 301 4.34 18.49 -19.50
C GLY A 301 4.83 18.45 -18.06
N HIS A 302 4.82 17.28 -17.42
CA HIS A 302 5.28 17.16 -16.04
C HIS A 302 6.73 17.65 -15.89
N SER A 303 6.99 18.44 -14.85
CA SER A 303 8.26 19.15 -14.63
C SER A 303 8.77 19.10 -13.18
N GLY A 304 8.26 18.15 -12.39
CA GLY A 304 8.67 17.93 -11.01
C GLY A 304 10.05 17.29 -10.86
N ASN A 305 10.56 17.31 -9.63
CA ASN A 305 11.82 16.68 -9.24
C ASN A 305 11.56 15.47 -8.34
N ILE A 306 12.20 14.34 -8.64
CA ILE A 306 12.07 13.09 -7.90
C ILE A 306 13.46 12.63 -7.43
N GLN A 307 13.61 12.33 -6.14
CA GLN A 307 14.86 11.76 -5.62
C GLN A 307 14.62 10.57 -4.69
N PHE A 308 15.45 9.53 -4.83
CA PHE A 308 15.33 8.25 -4.12
C PHE A 308 14.10 7.48 -4.58
N GLY A 309 14.32 6.62 -5.57
CA GLY A 309 13.30 5.74 -6.11
C GLY A 309 13.74 4.28 -6.07
N LEU A 310 12.77 3.38 -5.87
CA LEU A 310 12.95 1.94 -6.00
C LEU A 310 11.89 1.36 -6.92
N VAL A 311 12.31 0.55 -7.88
CA VAL A 311 11.45 -0.29 -8.70
C VAL A 311 11.83 -1.75 -8.49
N VAL A 312 10.83 -2.61 -8.23
CA VAL A 312 10.99 -4.06 -8.15
C VAL A 312 9.93 -4.76 -8.99
N ARG A 313 10.35 -5.40 -10.08
CA ARG A 313 9.45 -6.00 -11.06
C ARG A 313 9.24 -7.49 -10.88
N ASN A 314 7.97 -7.90 -10.91
CA ASN A 314 7.61 -9.30 -11.04
C ASN A 314 7.91 -9.81 -12.47
N PRO A 315 8.49 -11.00 -12.64
CA PRO A 315 8.80 -11.53 -13.97
C PRO A 315 7.59 -11.80 -14.87
N PHE A 316 6.42 -12.06 -14.29
CA PHE A 316 5.27 -12.63 -15.00
C PHE A 316 4.03 -11.77 -14.98
N PHE A 317 4.08 -10.61 -14.32
CA PHE A 317 3.07 -9.55 -14.48
C PHE A 317 3.64 -8.52 -15.45
N ALA A 318 2.89 -8.28 -16.52
CA ALA A 318 3.17 -7.26 -17.52
C ALA A 318 1.93 -7.11 -18.41
N ASP A 319 1.59 -5.88 -18.75
CA ASP A 319 0.41 -5.54 -19.53
C ASP A 319 0.62 -5.87 -21.02
N GLN A 320 -0.45 -6.05 -21.77
CA GLN A 320 -0.37 -6.25 -23.22
C GLN A 320 0.16 -5.02 -23.99
N SER A 321 0.06 -3.82 -23.43
CA SER A 321 0.62 -2.55 -23.93
C SER A 321 2.15 -2.54 -23.98
N GLN A 322 2.80 -3.40 -23.19
CA GLN A 322 4.23 -3.45 -22.82
C GLN A 322 4.53 -2.65 -21.57
N SER A 323 5.18 -3.31 -20.62
CA SER A 323 5.51 -2.74 -19.32
C SER A 323 7.00 -2.48 -19.17
N ASN A 324 7.29 -1.34 -18.57
CA ASN A 324 8.58 -0.69 -18.47
C ASN A 324 8.79 -0.17 -17.04
N ALA A 325 10.03 0.18 -16.70
CA ALA A 325 10.27 0.91 -15.45
C ALA A 325 10.03 2.41 -15.58
N PHE A 326 10.30 2.96 -16.77
CA PHE A 326 9.97 4.34 -17.12
C PHE A 326 9.30 4.33 -18.49
N GLU A 327 8.13 4.92 -18.56
CA GLU A 327 7.47 5.32 -19.80
C GLU A 327 7.29 6.84 -19.74
N CYS A 328 7.76 7.55 -20.75
CA CYS A 328 7.84 9.01 -20.67
C CYS A 328 7.41 9.64 -21.99
N ASP A 329 6.46 10.55 -21.89
CA ASP A 329 5.81 11.20 -23.02
C ASP A 329 5.70 12.69 -22.84
N ASN A 330 5.50 13.40 -23.95
CA ASN A 330 5.04 14.79 -23.89
C ASN A 330 3.53 14.92 -24.10
N GLY A 331 2.89 13.92 -24.69
CA GLY A 331 1.45 13.88 -24.85
C GLY A 331 1.00 12.65 -25.62
N PRO A 332 -0.30 12.55 -25.94
CA PRO A 332 -0.83 11.39 -26.65
C PRO A 332 -0.27 11.26 -28.08
N ASN A 333 0.30 12.35 -28.63
CA ASN A 333 0.87 12.40 -29.97
C ASN A 333 2.21 13.15 -29.96
N ASP A 334 3.04 12.95 -30.99
CA ASP A 334 4.36 13.60 -31.14
C ASP A 334 4.29 15.09 -31.57
N ASN A 335 3.24 15.79 -31.16
CA ASN A 335 3.02 17.19 -31.46
C ASN A 335 4.00 18.08 -30.68
N ASP A 336 4.31 19.24 -31.25
CA ASP A 336 5.15 20.23 -30.61
C ASP A 336 4.33 21.13 -29.67
N VAL A 337 4.06 20.63 -28.45
CA VAL A 337 3.21 21.32 -27.45
C VAL A 337 3.98 21.55 -26.16
N GLN A 338 3.96 22.79 -25.66
CA GLN A 338 4.63 23.21 -24.43
C GLN A 338 3.64 23.45 -23.28
N PRO A 339 4.07 23.35 -22.00
CA PRO A 339 5.40 22.94 -21.55
C PRO A 339 5.77 21.52 -21.96
N TYR A 340 7.07 21.25 -22.16
CA TYR A 340 7.50 19.89 -22.44
C TYR A 340 7.61 19.06 -21.16
N THR A 341 7.36 17.76 -21.22
CA THR A 341 7.65 16.84 -20.12
C THR A 341 9.16 16.79 -19.89
N THR A 342 9.59 17.34 -18.76
CA THR A 342 11.00 17.66 -18.44
C THR A 342 11.34 17.32 -16.98
N ALA A 343 10.56 16.41 -16.38
CA ALA A 343 10.77 15.92 -15.02
C ALA A 343 12.22 15.48 -14.79
N THR A 344 12.73 15.72 -13.57
CA THR A 344 14.12 15.41 -13.20
C THR A 344 14.15 14.34 -12.11
N PHE A 345 14.76 13.20 -12.42
CA PHE A 345 14.94 12.07 -11.52
C PHE A 345 16.41 11.95 -11.10
N SER A 346 16.67 11.67 -9.81
CA SER A 346 18.00 11.33 -9.32
C SER A 346 17.94 10.18 -8.32
N ASN A 347 18.99 9.36 -8.26
CA ASN A 347 19.12 8.30 -7.27
C ASN A 347 17.96 7.27 -7.35
N ILE A 348 17.74 6.70 -8.53
CA ILE A 348 16.75 5.64 -8.76
C ILE A 348 17.46 4.29 -8.86
N THR A 349 16.94 3.26 -8.18
CA THR A 349 17.38 1.87 -8.32
C THR A 349 16.26 1.03 -8.94
N VAL A 350 16.54 0.39 -10.08
CA VAL A 350 15.58 -0.49 -10.75
C VAL A 350 16.06 -1.93 -10.72
N TYR A 351 15.31 -2.82 -10.06
CA TYR A 351 15.40 -4.27 -10.17
C TYR A 351 14.31 -4.77 -11.12
N GLY A 352 14.66 -4.92 -12.39
CA GLY A 352 13.79 -5.44 -13.43
C GLY A 352 13.45 -6.93 -13.28
N PRO A 353 12.60 -7.47 -14.16
CA PRO A 353 12.04 -8.82 -14.08
C PRO A 353 13.06 -9.95 -14.27
N ARG A 354 14.29 -9.63 -14.68
CA ARG A 354 15.32 -10.60 -15.07
C ARG A 354 16.57 -10.44 -14.20
N ASP A 355 16.84 -11.42 -13.35
CA ASP A 355 18.07 -11.48 -12.55
C ASP A 355 19.30 -11.83 -13.40
N ARG A 356 19.17 -12.72 -14.40
CA ARG A 356 20.28 -13.19 -15.24
C ARG A 356 19.90 -13.37 -16.71
N VAL A 357 20.90 -13.45 -17.57
CA VAL A 357 20.70 -13.76 -19.00
C VAL A 357 19.87 -15.04 -19.16
N ASN A 358 18.94 -15.05 -20.12
CA ASN A 358 18.03 -16.16 -20.45
C ASN A 358 17.03 -16.59 -19.37
N ARG A 359 16.88 -15.85 -18.25
CA ARG A 359 15.76 -16.07 -17.33
C ARG A 359 14.43 -15.85 -18.07
N SER A 360 13.52 -16.83 -17.94
CA SER A 360 12.17 -16.75 -18.48
C SER A 360 11.36 -15.71 -17.70
N ILE A 361 10.68 -14.84 -18.46
CA ILE A 361 9.84 -13.73 -18.00
C ILE A 361 8.67 -13.59 -19.00
N SER A 362 7.64 -12.81 -18.67
CA SER A 362 6.63 -12.36 -19.63
C SER A 362 7.31 -11.57 -20.76
N ALA A 363 6.91 -11.83 -22.01
CA ALA A 363 7.44 -11.12 -23.17
C ALA A 363 7.04 -9.64 -23.22
N ASN A 364 6.01 -9.27 -22.43
CA ASN A 364 5.53 -7.90 -22.34
C ASN A 364 6.31 -7.04 -21.34
N ASN A 365 7.24 -7.63 -20.58
CA ASN A 365 8.22 -6.84 -19.84
C ASN A 365 9.34 -6.44 -20.80
N VAL A 366 9.51 -5.14 -21.11
CA VAL A 366 10.35 -4.76 -22.25
C VAL A 366 11.48 -3.78 -21.91
N GLN A 367 11.22 -2.54 -21.49
CA GLN A 367 12.25 -1.50 -21.40
C GLN A 367 12.57 -1.06 -19.96
N MET A 368 13.85 -0.76 -19.66
CA MET A 368 14.18 -0.01 -18.43
C MET A 368 13.67 1.43 -18.55
N ILE A 369 13.89 2.04 -19.71
CA ILE A 369 13.50 3.42 -20.00
C ILE A 369 12.99 3.47 -21.43
N ASP A 370 11.73 3.87 -21.60
CA ASP A 370 11.15 4.23 -22.88
C ASP A 370 10.83 5.70 -22.95
N LEU A 371 11.51 6.40 -23.86
CA LEU A 371 11.30 7.82 -24.09
C LEU A 371 10.58 8.01 -25.42
N ARG A 372 9.42 8.65 -25.35
CA ARG A 372 8.48 8.75 -26.45
C ARG A 372 8.06 10.21 -26.65
N ARG A 373 7.50 10.46 -27.84
CA ARG A 373 6.77 11.67 -28.25
C ARG A 373 7.33 12.96 -27.63
N ARG A 374 8.53 13.41 -28.02
CA ARG A 374 9.12 14.71 -27.63
C ARG A 374 9.35 14.90 -26.12
N THR A 375 9.32 13.84 -25.32
CA THR A 375 9.73 13.93 -23.91
C THR A 375 11.20 14.33 -23.78
N ALA A 376 11.54 14.98 -22.67
CA ALA A 376 12.87 15.49 -22.38
C ALA A 376 13.19 15.38 -20.88
N VAL A 377 12.78 14.27 -20.25
CA VAL A 377 13.12 13.97 -18.86
C VAL A 377 14.63 14.00 -18.63
N SER A 378 15.04 14.27 -17.40
CA SER A 378 16.45 14.23 -17.00
C SER A 378 16.64 13.20 -15.90
N ILE A 379 17.62 12.31 -16.06
CA ILE A 379 17.86 11.18 -15.13
C ILE A 379 19.33 11.20 -14.74
N PHE A 380 19.58 11.19 -13.42
CA PHE A 380 20.91 11.31 -12.84
C PHE A 380 21.18 10.23 -11.79
N ASN A 381 22.45 9.89 -11.60
CA ASN A 381 22.91 9.11 -10.43
C ASN A 381 22.08 7.83 -10.18
N SER A 382 21.62 7.16 -11.23
CA SER A 382 20.67 6.04 -11.12
C SER A 382 21.24 4.74 -11.67
N VAL A 383 20.78 3.60 -11.14
CA VAL A 383 21.16 2.27 -11.60
C VAL A 383 19.95 1.52 -12.12
N PHE A 384 20.06 0.99 -13.34
CA PHE A 384 19.01 0.24 -14.02
C PHE A 384 19.49 -1.16 -14.31
N THR A 385 18.73 -2.17 -13.89
CA THR A 385 19.07 -3.57 -14.17
C THR A 385 17.85 -4.42 -14.47
N GLY A 386 18.04 -5.50 -15.23
CA GLY A 386 17.10 -6.62 -15.29
C GLY A 386 15.92 -6.52 -16.27
N PHE A 387 15.85 -5.54 -17.16
CA PHE A 387 14.93 -5.57 -18.30
C PHE A 387 15.60 -6.10 -19.58
N PRO A 388 14.85 -6.70 -20.53
CA PRO A 388 15.41 -7.15 -21.80
C PRO A 388 16.01 -6.04 -22.67
N VAL A 389 15.41 -4.84 -22.65
CA VAL A 389 15.90 -3.65 -23.35
C VAL A 389 16.27 -2.59 -22.32
N GLY A 390 17.44 -1.96 -22.51
CA GLY A 390 17.88 -0.85 -21.66
C GLY A 390 17.11 0.44 -21.95
N LEU A 391 17.60 1.24 -22.88
CA LEU A 391 17.00 2.52 -23.27
C LEU A 391 16.41 2.45 -24.69
N ARG A 392 15.17 2.91 -24.84
CA ARG A 392 14.55 3.14 -26.14
C ARG A 392 14.20 4.62 -26.34
N PHE A 393 14.57 5.17 -27.49
CA PHE A 393 13.93 6.39 -28.01
C PHE A 393 12.92 5.97 -29.07
N ASN A 394 11.63 6.15 -28.79
CA ASN A 394 10.55 5.65 -29.63
C ASN A 394 10.05 6.67 -30.66
N THR A 395 10.61 7.87 -30.70
CA THR A 395 10.33 8.90 -31.72
C THR A 395 11.55 9.76 -31.99
N ALA A 396 11.74 10.23 -33.24
CA ALA A 396 12.88 11.07 -33.62
C ALA A 396 12.96 12.38 -32.82
N SER A 397 11.82 12.92 -32.42
CA SER A 397 11.71 14.17 -31.65
C SER A 397 12.40 14.10 -30.30
N VAL A 398 12.48 12.92 -29.67
CA VAL A 398 13.23 12.73 -28.41
C VAL A 398 14.71 13.03 -28.63
N THR A 399 15.31 12.51 -29.71
CA THR A 399 16.70 12.83 -30.09
C THR A 399 16.91 14.34 -30.25
N GLU A 400 15.96 15.04 -30.87
CA GLU A 400 16.01 16.51 -31.04
C GLU A 400 16.00 17.24 -29.70
N GLN A 401 15.17 16.80 -28.74
CA GLN A 401 15.11 17.38 -27.39
C GLN A 401 16.44 17.26 -26.65
N TYR A 402 17.07 16.08 -26.70
CA TYR A 402 18.36 15.85 -26.04
C TYR A 402 19.50 16.61 -26.73
N ARG A 403 19.52 16.68 -28.07
CA ARG A 403 20.49 17.53 -28.80
C ARG A 403 20.33 19.02 -28.52
N ALA A 404 19.11 19.46 -28.22
CA ALA A 404 18.82 20.81 -27.77
C ALA A 404 19.14 21.07 -26.30
N GLY A 405 19.64 20.07 -25.55
CA GLY A 405 20.00 20.19 -24.13
C GLY A 405 18.80 20.30 -23.19
N ARG A 406 17.60 19.89 -23.63
CA ARG A 406 16.36 20.01 -22.84
C ARG A 406 16.24 18.90 -21.80
N GLY A 407 16.63 17.68 -22.16
CA GLY A 407 16.80 16.54 -21.24
C GLY A 407 18.28 16.25 -21.01
N ALA A 408 18.58 15.45 -19.97
CA ALA A 408 19.94 15.01 -19.68
C ALA A 408 19.93 13.60 -19.06
N LEU A 409 20.71 12.68 -19.63
CA LEU A 409 20.97 11.37 -19.03
C LEU A 409 22.43 11.36 -18.60
N GLU A 410 22.73 11.48 -17.31
CA GLU A 410 24.11 11.62 -16.84
C GLU A 410 24.40 10.83 -15.56
N ASN A 411 25.59 10.26 -15.47
CA ASN A 411 26.06 9.48 -14.32
C ASN A 411 25.13 8.32 -13.92
N ASN A 412 24.48 7.71 -14.91
CA ASN A 412 23.68 6.50 -14.72
C ASN A 412 24.48 5.24 -15.11
N ILE A 413 24.07 4.11 -14.54
CA ILE A 413 24.67 2.80 -14.82
C ILE A 413 23.56 1.86 -15.28
N MET A 414 23.71 1.32 -16.50
CA MET A 414 22.82 0.30 -17.06
C MET A 414 23.51 -1.06 -17.02
N LEU A 415 22.95 -1.99 -16.25
CA LEU A 415 23.36 -3.40 -16.18
C LEU A 415 22.37 -4.24 -17.01
N HIS A 416 22.68 -4.45 -18.29
CA HIS A 416 21.73 -5.05 -19.23
C HIS A 416 21.98 -6.56 -19.44
N PRO A 417 20.93 -7.41 -19.36
CA PRO A 417 21.06 -8.84 -19.67
C PRO A 417 21.07 -9.12 -21.18
N ASN A 418 20.51 -8.22 -21.99
CA ASN A 418 20.29 -8.45 -23.42
C ASN A 418 20.60 -7.19 -24.23
N THR A 419 19.59 -6.49 -24.73
CA THR A 419 19.75 -5.40 -25.70
C THR A 419 19.91 -4.07 -24.94
N PRO A 420 21.04 -3.36 -25.03
CA PRO A 420 21.20 -2.13 -24.27
C PRO A 420 20.39 -0.96 -24.85
N PHE A 421 20.20 -0.91 -26.17
CA PHE A 421 19.58 0.22 -26.85
C PHE A 421 18.59 -0.21 -27.93
N ALA A 422 17.50 0.54 -28.07
CA ALA A 422 16.53 0.40 -29.14
C ALA A 422 16.10 1.77 -29.67
N ALA A 423 15.56 1.80 -30.88
CA ALA A 423 14.99 3.00 -31.48
C ALA A 423 13.70 2.66 -32.23
N GLY A 424 12.75 3.59 -32.24
CA GLY A 424 11.44 3.49 -32.89
C GLY A 424 10.97 4.84 -33.44
N GLY A 425 9.86 4.88 -34.17
CA GLY A 425 9.20 6.12 -34.62
C GLY A 425 10.13 7.13 -35.32
N GLY A 426 11.07 6.63 -36.13
CA GLY A 426 12.04 7.45 -36.87
C GLY A 426 13.30 7.85 -36.10
N ALA A 427 13.43 7.52 -34.82
CA ALA A 427 14.69 7.67 -34.10
C ALA A 427 15.79 6.77 -34.69
N VAL A 428 17.03 7.21 -34.58
CA VAL A 428 18.20 6.48 -35.09
C VAL A 428 18.93 5.84 -33.91
N LEU A 429 19.17 4.52 -33.98
CA LEU A 429 19.82 3.76 -32.89
C LEU A 429 21.17 4.36 -32.47
N ALA A 430 22.01 4.74 -33.44
CA ALA A 430 23.32 5.34 -33.16
C ALA A 430 23.22 6.63 -32.34
N ASP A 431 22.16 7.43 -32.56
CA ASP A 431 21.95 8.66 -31.78
C ASP A 431 21.58 8.35 -30.32
N VAL A 432 20.78 7.31 -30.10
CA VAL A 432 20.44 6.82 -28.75
C VAL A 432 21.70 6.36 -28.02
N GLU A 433 22.55 5.59 -28.71
CA GLU A 433 23.82 5.11 -28.17
C GLU A 433 24.76 6.27 -27.82
N ASP A 434 24.94 7.23 -28.74
CA ASP A 434 25.84 8.36 -28.55
C ASP A 434 25.38 9.25 -27.38
N ILE A 435 24.08 9.53 -27.29
CA ILE A 435 23.50 10.34 -26.20
C ILE A 435 23.71 9.66 -24.85
N TRP A 436 23.44 8.35 -24.74
CA TRP A 436 23.65 7.64 -23.47
C TRP A 436 25.13 7.54 -23.11
N ARG A 437 25.97 7.06 -24.04
CA ARG A 437 27.38 6.77 -23.77
C ARG A 437 28.23 8.01 -23.51
N ALA A 438 27.75 9.20 -23.87
CA ALA A 438 28.45 10.45 -23.58
C ALA A 438 28.71 10.67 -22.08
N LYS A 439 27.79 10.22 -21.21
CA LYS A 439 27.82 10.52 -19.76
C LYS A 439 27.37 9.37 -18.85
N ASN A 440 27.09 8.18 -19.39
CA ASN A 440 26.60 7.03 -18.63
C ASN A 440 27.44 5.78 -18.91
N GLN A 441 27.29 4.79 -18.04
CA GLN A 441 27.91 3.47 -18.20
C GLN A 441 26.89 2.45 -18.71
N THR A 442 27.34 1.55 -19.59
CA THR A 442 26.56 0.42 -20.10
C THR A 442 27.39 -0.83 -19.92
N VAL A 443 26.88 -1.79 -19.15
CA VAL A 443 27.60 -3.00 -18.80
C VAL A 443 26.69 -4.20 -19.02
N GLN A 444 27.18 -5.18 -19.78
CA GLN A 444 26.45 -6.42 -20.01
C GLN A 444 26.56 -7.33 -18.79
N VAL A 445 25.43 -7.85 -18.32
CA VAL A 445 25.39 -8.89 -17.28
C VAL A 445 26.06 -10.16 -17.80
N PRO A 446 26.87 -10.87 -16.99
CA PRO A 446 27.53 -12.10 -17.42
C PRO A 446 26.54 -13.17 -17.90
N GLY A 447 27.03 -14.05 -18.78
CA GLY A 447 26.26 -15.19 -19.26
C GLY A 447 25.84 -16.15 -18.14
N VAL A 448 24.85 -17.01 -18.41
CA VAL A 448 24.21 -17.89 -17.42
C VAL A 448 25.18 -18.81 -16.66
N ASP A 449 26.28 -19.21 -17.29
CA ASP A 449 27.30 -20.10 -16.70
C ASP A 449 28.43 -19.35 -15.95
N ALA A 450 28.37 -18.01 -15.91
CA ALA A 450 29.34 -17.16 -15.20
C ALA A 450 28.80 -16.72 -13.83
N ASP A 451 29.66 -16.09 -13.02
CA ASP A 451 29.30 -15.56 -11.70
C ASP A 451 28.50 -14.24 -11.81
N TRP A 452 27.24 -14.36 -12.22
CA TRP A 452 26.32 -13.23 -12.32
C TRP A 452 25.87 -12.70 -10.94
N GLU A 453 25.90 -13.51 -9.88
CA GLU A 453 25.60 -13.05 -8.53
C GLU A 453 26.74 -12.17 -7.99
N GLY A 454 27.98 -12.64 -8.09
CA GLY A 454 29.18 -11.86 -7.74
C GLY A 454 29.29 -10.57 -8.55
N PHE A 455 28.83 -10.58 -9.81
CA PHE A 455 28.70 -9.37 -10.62
C PHE A 455 27.84 -8.30 -9.95
N TYR A 456 26.60 -8.62 -9.54
CA TYR A 456 25.74 -7.65 -8.84
C TYR A 456 26.33 -7.20 -7.50
N ARG A 457 26.90 -8.15 -6.74
CA ARG A 457 27.57 -7.82 -5.48
C ARG A 457 28.77 -6.90 -5.66
N GLY A 458 29.47 -6.98 -6.79
CA GLY A 458 30.55 -6.06 -7.16
C GLY A 458 30.07 -4.61 -7.36
N TYR A 459 28.81 -4.43 -7.77
CA TYR A 459 28.16 -3.11 -7.78
C TYR A 459 27.58 -2.73 -6.41
N GLY A 460 27.52 -3.65 -5.45
CA GLY A 460 26.89 -3.45 -4.15
C GLY A 460 25.42 -3.84 -4.11
N LEU A 461 24.86 -4.36 -5.22
CA LEU A 461 23.47 -4.80 -5.28
C LEU A 461 23.30 -6.20 -4.67
N ASN A 462 22.16 -6.43 -4.03
CA ASN A 462 21.78 -7.75 -3.53
C ASN A 462 21.03 -8.51 -4.63
N PRO A 463 21.59 -9.58 -5.22
CA PRO A 463 20.87 -10.37 -6.22
C PRO A 463 19.60 -11.03 -5.64
N GLU A 464 19.52 -11.19 -4.31
CA GLU A 464 18.32 -11.63 -3.59
C GLU A 464 17.15 -10.65 -3.68
N ASN A 465 17.35 -9.41 -4.13
CA ASN A 465 16.26 -8.45 -4.25
C ASN A 465 15.47 -8.62 -5.57
N PHE A 466 16.01 -9.35 -6.55
CA PHE A 466 15.25 -9.67 -7.76
C PHE A 466 14.07 -10.59 -7.43
N PHE A 467 12.86 -10.13 -7.76
CA PHE A 467 11.65 -10.93 -7.62
C PHE A 467 11.73 -12.26 -8.40
N ALA A 468 12.50 -12.29 -9.50
CA ALA A 468 12.74 -13.49 -10.32
C ALA A 468 13.27 -14.73 -9.60
N ARG A 469 13.72 -14.59 -8.34
CA ARG A 469 14.17 -15.69 -7.49
C ARG A 469 13.06 -16.30 -6.64
N PHE A 470 11.85 -15.72 -6.66
CA PHE A 470 10.74 -16.06 -5.79
C PHE A 470 9.45 -16.28 -6.57
N THR A 471 8.42 -16.72 -5.87
CA THR A 471 7.04 -16.70 -6.34
C THR A 471 6.30 -15.54 -5.67
N LEU A 472 5.06 -15.27 -6.12
CA LEU A 472 4.19 -14.30 -5.48
C LEU A 472 4.06 -14.52 -3.96
N GLN A 473 4.05 -15.78 -3.53
CA GLN A 473 3.85 -16.16 -2.14
C GLN A 473 5.14 -16.18 -1.31
N THR A 474 6.31 -16.22 -1.94
CA THR A 474 7.59 -16.45 -1.25
C THR A 474 8.55 -15.27 -1.29
N TYR A 475 8.22 -14.18 -1.98
CA TYR A 475 9.02 -12.96 -1.91
C TYR A 475 9.04 -12.43 -0.47
N PRO A 476 10.21 -12.05 0.09
CA PRO A 476 10.29 -11.56 1.45
C PRO A 476 9.50 -10.26 1.60
N SER A 477 8.74 -10.14 2.69
CA SER A 477 7.97 -8.92 2.99
C SER A 477 8.86 -7.72 3.34
N ASN A 478 10.09 -7.97 3.81
CA ASN A 478 11.07 -6.94 4.17
C ASN A 478 12.48 -7.33 3.67
N PRO A 479 12.73 -7.25 2.33
CA PRO A 479 14.08 -7.40 1.76
C PRO A 479 14.98 -6.24 2.21
N ASN A 480 16.30 -6.39 2.03
CA ASN A 480 17.27 -5.34 2.35
C ASN A 480 17.91 -4.77 1.08
N PHE A 481 17.64 -3.50 0.79
CA PHE A 481 18.16 -2.77 -0.36
C PHE A 481 19.40 -1.93 -0.09
N ALA A 482 19.91 -1.92 1.16
CA ALA A 482 21.18 -1.29 1.47
C ALA A 482 22.30 -1.86 0.58
N LEU A 483 23.14 -0.97 0.04
CA LEU A 483 24.28 -1.37 -0.76
C LEU A 483 25.28 -2.16 0.09
N LEU A 484 25.77 -3.26 -0.48
CA LEU A 484 26.83 -4.05 0.13
C LEU A 484 28.14 -3.25 0.21
N PRO A 485 28.93 -3.44 1.28
CA PRO A 485 30.23 -2.80 1.42
C PRO A 485 31.15 -3.07 0.22
N ASN A 486 31.93 -2.07 -0.19
CA ASN A 486 32.88 -2.11 -1.31
C ASN A 486 32.26 -2.26 -2.71
N GLY A 487 30.93 -2.23 -2.83
CA GLY A 487 30.26 -2.12 -4.12
C GLY A 487 30.55 -0.78 -4.79
N THR A 488 30.72 -0.78 -6.11
CA THR A 488 31.07 0.45 -6.86
C THR A 488 29.98 1.54 -6.79
N LEU A 489 28.71 1.16 -6.59
CA LEU A 489 27.61 2.13 -6.46
C LEU A 489 27.63 2.91 -5.15
N ALA A 490 28.39 2.50 -4.14
CA ALA A 490 28.43 3.18 -2.84
C ALA A 490 29.07 4.58 -2.90
N THR A 491 29.73 4.90 -4.02
CA THR A 491 30.39 6.19 -4.29
C THR A 491 30.14 6.62 -5.72
N GLY A 492 30.53 7.86 -6.08
CA GLY A 492 30.55 8.33 -7.46
C GLY A 492 29.30 9.07 -7.92
N ALA A 493 28.37 9.41 -7.02
CA ALA A 493 27.30 10.36 -7.34
C ALA A 493 27.88 11.73 -7.77
N ASP A 494 27.25 12.34 -8.76
CA ASP A 494 27.62 13.65 -9.32
C ASP A 494 26.39 14.54 -9.38
N PHE A 495 26.45 15.68 -8.69
CA PHE A 495 25.39 16.68 -8.62
C PHE A 495 25.79 18.00 -9.28
N SER A 496 26.80 17.97 -10.17
CA SER A 496 27.33 19.18 -10.83
C SER A 496 26.42 19.75 -11.92
N ASN A 497 25.51 18.95 -12.48
CA ASN A 497 24.58 19.41 -13.49
C ASN A 497 23.58 20.43 -12.89
N PRO A 498 23.37 21.61 -13.52
CA PRO A 498 22.49 22.66 -12.99
C PRO A 498 21.01 22.26 -12.92
N LYS A 499 20.58 21.20 -13.61
CA LYS A 499 19.22 20.62 -13.47
C LYS A 499 18.99 20.00 -12.10
N LEU A 500 20.05 19.58 -11.41
CA LEU A 500 20.00 19.13 -10.02
C LEU A 500 19.98 20.35 -9.09
N GLY A 501 18.83 21.02 -9.03
CA GLY A 501 18.60 22.21 -8.19
C GLY A 501 18.61 21.94 -6.68
N ASP A 502 18.06 22.85 -5.88
CA ASP A 502 18.13 22.79 -4.41
C ASP A 502 17.22 21.72 -3.78
N PHE A 503 16.29 21.16 -4.55
CA PHE A 503 15.44 20.06 -4.11
C PHE A 503 16.24 18.81 -3.74
N PHE A 504 17.29 18.50 -4.51
CA PHE A 504 18.05 17.27 -4.38
C PHE A 504 18.99 17.33 -3.18
N ASP A 505 19.02 16.26 -2.38
CA ASP A 505 20.07 16.01 -1.41
C ASP A 505 21.36 15.66 -2.16
N LYS A 506 22.28 16.63 -2.21
CA LYS A 506 23.58 16.53 -2.88
C LYS A 506 24.68 15.98 -1.96
N THR A 507 24.34 15.60 -0.72
CA THR A 507 25.31 15.08 0.25
C THR A 507 25.55 13.59 0.06
N VAL A 508 24.60 12.87 -0.53
CA VAL A 508 24.74 11.44 -0.83
C VAL A 508 25.89 11.19 -1.79
N GLN A 509 26.61 10.10 -1.57
CA GLN A 509 27.77 9.74 -2.38
C GLN A 509 27.47 8.62 -3.38
N TYR A 510 26.34 7.95 -3.25
CA TYR A 510 26.03 6.71 -3.96
C TYR A 510 25.19 6.93 -5.23
N ILE A 511 25.36 6.03 -6.20
CA ILE A 511 24.51 5.89 -7.39
C ILE A 511 23.39 4.90 -7.07
N GLY A 512 22.16 5.23 -7.48
CA GLY A 512 20.95 4.53 -7.08
C GLY A 512 20.28 5.14 -5.85
N GLY A 513 19.19 4.53 -5.41
CA GLY A 513 18.35 5.02 -4.31
C GLY A 513 18.88 4.71 -2.90
N PHE A 514 19.95 3.94 -2.76
CA PHE A 514 20.37 3.38 -1.47
C PHE A 514 21.86 3.59 -1.20
N GLY A 515 22.18 3.94 0.05
CA GLY A 515 23.54 3.88 0.59
C GLY A 515 23.71 2.64 1.47
N ALA A 516 24.44 2.78 2.58
CA ALA A 516 24.62 1.71 3.57
C ALA A 516 23.38 1.47 4.47
N THR A 517 22.30 2.23 4.28
CA THR A 517 21.05 2.13 5.05
C THR A 517 19.89 1.93 4.10
N ASP A 518 19.02 1.00 4.46
CA ASP A 518 17.76 0.76 3.77
C ASP A 518 16.67 1.64 4.38
N TRP A 519 16.20 2.64 3.64
CA TRP A 519 15.12 3.53 4.06
C TRP A 519 13.72 2.91 3.88
N THR A 520 13.60 1.76 3.21
CA THR A 520 12.34 1.01 3.08
C THR A 520 12.06 0.14 4.31
N ASP A 521 13.12 -0.22 5.05
CA ASP A 521 13.05 -1.13 6.20
C ASP A 521 12.03 -0.68 7.25
N GLY A 522 11.11 -1.58 7.60
CA GLY A 522 10.17 -1.42 8.71
C GLY A 522 8.82 -0.76 8.38
N TRP A 523 8.62 -0.20 7.17
CA TRP A 523 7.34 0.41 6.80
C TRP A 523 6.79 -0.08 5.46
N VAL A 524 7.66 -0.40 4.49
CA VAL A 524 7.26 -1.04 3.24
C VAL A 524 6.96 -2.52 3.49
N ASP A 525 5.92 -3.06 2.86
CA ASP A 525 5.69 -4.50 2.78
C ASP A 525 5.74 -4.89 1.31
N PHE A 526 6.73 -5.70 0.97
CA PHE A 526 6.94 -6.14 -0.40
C PHE A 526 6.12 -7.39 -0.76
N ASN A 527 5.35 -7.94 0.18
CA ASN A 527 4.46 -9.07 -0.07
C ASN A 527 3.19 -8.97 0.80
N PRO A 528 2.30 -7.98 0.53
CA PRO A 528 1.10 -7.74 1.31
C PRO A 528 -0.06 -8.71 0.99
N LEU A 529 0.15 -9.74 0.14
CA LEU A 529 -0.91 -10.63 -0.33
C LEU A 529 -1.67 -11.30 0.81
N ASN A 530 -0.92 -11.84 1.78
CA ASN A 530 -1.48 -12.53 2.95
C ASN A 530 -1.58 -11.62 4.18
N ARG A 531 -1.39 -10.30 4.02
CA ARG A 531 -1.37 -9.38 5.15
C ARG A 531 -2.79 -9.15 5.68
N ASP A 532 -3.04 -9.59 6.91
CA ASP A 532 -4.26 -9.26 7.62
C ASP A 532 -4.14 -7.88 8.26
N TYR A 533 -5.06 -7.00 7.90
CA TYR A 533 -5.17 -5.65 8.43
C TYR A 533 -6.39 -5.49 9.36
N SER A 534 -7.23 -6.53 9.54
CA SER A 534 -8.43 -6.48 10.39
C SER A 534 -8.13 -6.09 11.84
N GLN A 535 -6.90 -6.37 12.29
CA GLN A 535 -6.42 -6.09 13.65
C GLN A 535 -5.75 -4.72 13.83
N ARG A 536 -5.70 -3.88 12.77
CA ARG A 536 -5.16 -2.52 12.83
C ARG A 536 -6.19 -1.47 13.22
#